data_AF-A0A366WL98-F1
#
_entry.id   AF-A0A366WL98-F1
#
_cell.length_a   1.000
_cell.length_b   1.000
_cell.length_c   1.000
_cell.angle_alpha   90.00
_cell.angle_beta   90.00
_cell.angle_gamma   90.00
#
_symmetry.space_group_name_H-M   'P 1'
#
loop_
_entity.id
_entity.type
_entity.pdbx_description
1 polymer ?
#
loop_
_entity_poly.entity_id
_entity_poly.type
_entity_poly.pdbx_seq_one_letter_code
_entity_poly.pdbx_strand_id
1 'polypeptide(L)'
;MALSRMAAVVLLLFTVHTQAGELVLSQNLKLQYSQPNLISHSSNTLILKYDDWVVSHQLVDPKTVYTRIDLSGIEEQYIKSLFLPEIRNTFPEWLQSLSEEQALQFDLPLAAVTQKQVGNAKLIGTYSKKNGEGYLYIFDKTAIHQFRVIGSEQQYQQIIENVKER
;
A
#
# COMPACT_ATOMS: atom_id res chain seq x y z
N MET A 1 53.90 2.45 -18.10
CA MET A 1 53.05 3.53 -17.52
C MET A 1 51.69 3.71 -18.22
N ALA A 2 51.48 3.23 -19.46
CA ALA A 2 50.18 3.38 -20.14
C ALA A 2 49.11 2.37 -19.67
N LEU A 3 49.48 1.11 -19.40
CA LEU A 3 48.52 0.08 -18.95
C LEU A 3 47.89 0.40 -17.58
N SER A 4 48.65 1.00 -16.66
CA SER A 4 48.16 1.38 -15.34
C SER A 4 47.16 2.56 -15.38
N ARG A 5 47.26 3.42 -16.39
CA ARG A 5 46.29 4.53 -16.60
C ARG A 5 44.99 4.04 -17.24
N MET A 6 45.04 2.98 -18.05
CA MET A 6 43.86 2.42 -18.73
C MET A 6 42.96 1.63 -17.76
N ALA A 7 43.55 0.94 -16.78
CA ALA A 7 42.80 0.23 -15.74
C ALA A 7 42.00 1.18 -14.81
N ALA A 8 42.52 2.38 -14.55
CA ALA A 8 41.85 3.37 -13.71
C ALA A 8 40.60 3.97 -14.38
N VAL A 9 40.59 4.11 -15.71
CA VAL A 9 39.45 4.63 -16.47
C VAL A 9 38.29 3.63 -16.53
N VAL A 10 38.60 2.31 -16.59
CA VAL A 10 37.58 1.25 -16.59
C VAL A 10 36.91 1.09 -15.23
N LEU A 11 37.62 1.31 -14.12
CA LEU A 11 37.02 1.28 -12.78
C LEU A 11 36.05 2.45 -12.51
N LEU A 12 36.27 3.61 -13.14
CA LEU A 12 35.40 4.78 -12.99
C LEU A 12 34.05 4.66 -13.71
N LEU A 13 33.89 3.68 -14.60
CA LEU A 13 32.66 3.46 -15.37
C LEU A 13 31.65 2.53 -14.68
N PHE A 14 32.01 1.92 -13.55
CA PHE A 14 31.09 1.11 -12.75
C PHE A 14 30.38 1.98 -11.71
N THR A 15 29.47 2.83 -12.16
CA THR A 15 28.45 3.38 -11.26
C THR A 15 27.51 2.26 -10.86
N VAL A 16 27.81 1.60 -9.73
CA VAL A 16 26.92 0.60 -9.14
C VAL A 16 25.68 1.32 -8.64
N HIS A 17 24.61 1.28 -9.42
CA HIS A 17 23.31 1.80 -9.00
C HIS A 17 22.70 0.80 -8.02
N THR A 18 23.10 0.89 -6.75
CA THR A 18 22.39 0.22 -5.66
C THR A 18 21.14 1.03 -5.37
N GLN A 19 19.98 0.49 -5.72
CA GLN A 19 18.70 1.14 -5.48
C GLN A 19 17.80 0.22 -4.66
N ALA A 20 17.03 0.83 -3.76
CA ALA A 20 16.07 0.10 -2.94
C ALA A 20 14.95 -0.45 -3.83
N GLY A 21 14.98 -1.75 -4.10
CA GLY A 21 13.89 -2.51 -4.73
C GLY A 21 12.94 -3.17 -3.72
N GLU A 22 13.10 -2.84 -2.44
CA GLU A 22 12.31 -3.38 -1.34
C GLU A 22 11.86 -2.26 -0.40
N LEU A 23 10.58 -2.24 -0.07
CA LEU A 23 9.99 -1.43 1.00
C LEU A 23 9.75 -2.36 2.18
N VAL A 24 10.47 -2.15 3.28
CA VAL A 24 10.27 -2.90 4.52
C VAL A 24 9.00 -2.38 5.19
N LEU A 25 8.00 -3.24 5.37
CA LEU A 25 6.74 -2.91 6.00
C LEU A 25 6.80 -3.21 7.50
N SER A 26 7.37 -4.36 7.86
CA SER A 26 7.64 -4.73 9.24
C SER A 26 8.84 -5.67 9.32
N GLN A 27 9.10 -6.23 10.51
CA GLN A 27 10.18 -7.20 10.69
C GLN A 27 10.06 -8.41 9.75
N ASN A 28 8.82 -8.85 9.48
CA ASN A 28 8.54 -10.08 8.75
C ASN A 28 7.90 -9.84 7.37
N LEU A 29 7.71 -8.58 6.97
CA LEU A 29 6.97 -8.24 5.76
C LEU A 29 7.68 -7.17 4.94
N LYS A 30 7.73 -7.36 3.63
CA LYS A 30 8.25 -6.40 2.66
C LYS A 30 7.38 -6.35 1.41
N LEU A 31 7.42 -5.21 0.72
CA LEU A 31 6.94 -5.06 -0.64
C LEU A 31 8.15 -5.00 -1.57
N GLN A 32 8.19 -5.88 -2.56
CA GLN A 32 9.14 -5.78 -3.66
C GLN A 32 8.54 -4.90 -4.75
N TYR A 33 9.30 -3.93 -5.27
CA TYR A 33 8.80 -3.04 -6.32
C TYR A 33 9.87 -2.78 -7.37
N SER A 34 9.43 -2.62 -8.63
CA SER A 34 10.31 -2.21 -9.72
C SER A 34 10.74 -0.76 -9.54
N GLN A 35 11.90 -0.40 -10.08
CA GLN A 35 12.44 0.95 -9.95
C GLN A 35 11.43 2.02 -10.42
N PRO A 36 11.03 2.96 -9.55
CA PRO A 36 10.19 4.08 -9.94
C PRO A 36 11.00 5.19 -10.61
N ASN A 37 10.32 6.01 -11.41
CA ASN A 37 10.89 7.24 -11.99
C ASN A 37 11.12 8.31 -10.92
N LEU A 38 10.27 8.36 -9.91
CA LEU A 38 10.38 9.29 -8.80
C LEU A 38 9.93 8.64 -7.49
N ILE A 39 10.74 8.84 -6.45
CA ILE A 39 10.36 8.57 -5.07
C ILE A 39 10.13 9.93 -4.40
N SER A 40 8.97 10.10 -3.78
CA SER A 40 8.63 11.31 -3.04
C SER A 40 7.96 10.96 -1.72
N HIS A 41 8.03 11.88 -0.76
CA HIS A 41 7.40 11.73 0.53
C HIS A 41 6.58 12.98 0.86
N SER A 42 5.43 12.78 1.50
CA SER A 42 4.60 13.85 2.04
C SER A 42 4.12 13.42 3.42
N SER A 43 4.64 14.05 4.48
CA SER A 43 4.35 13.67 5.87
C SER A 43 4.64 12.18 6.14
N ASN A 44 3.60 11.37 6.36
CA ASN A 44 3.67 9.94 6.62
C ASN A 44 3.41 9.08 5.37
N THR A 45 3.31 9.69 4.19
CA THR A 45 3.06 9.00 2.91
C THR A 45 4.35 8.90 2.09
N LEU A 46 4.71 7.69 1.70
CA LEU A 46 5.68 7.39 0.64
C LEU A 46 4.93 7.29 -0.70
N ILE A 47 5.46 7.88 -1.76
CA ILE A 47 4.86 7.87 -3.10
C ILE A 47 5.92 7.43 -4.11
N LEU A 48 5.63 6.35 -4.83
CA LEU A 48 6.40 5.82 -5.94
C LEU A 48 5.67 6.15 -7.25
N LYS A 49 6.30 6.92 -8.13
CA LYS A 49 5.74 7.28 -9.43
C LYS A 49 6.45 6.54 -10.55
N TYR A 50 5.65 5.97 -11.44
CA TYR A 50 6.07 5.35 -12.69
C TYR A 50 5.56 6.20 -13.87
N ASP A 51 5.70 5.72 -15.10
CA ASP A 51 5.26 6.47 -16.29
C ASP A 51 3.75 6.73 -16.25
N ASP A 52 2.96 5.65 -16.14
CA ASP A 52 1.50 5.72 -16.28
C ASP A 52 0.73 5.40 -14.99
N TRP A 53 1.44 5.23 -13.86
CA TRP A 53 0.80 4.85 -12.60
C TRP A 53 1.57 5.30 -11.37
N VAL A 54 0.87 5.35 -10.24
CA VAL A 54 1.40 5.78 -8.95
C VAL A 54 0.95 4.80 -7.87
N VAL A 55 1.87 4.41 -7.00
CA VAL A 55 1.53 3.75 -5.74
C VAL A 55 1.97 4.62 -4.58
N SER A 56 1.08 4.79 -3.62
CA SER A 56 1.35 5.46 -2.35
C SER A 56 1.19 4.48 -1.20
N HIS A 57 2.02 4.64 -0.19
CA HIS A 57 2.06 3.85 1.04
C HIS A 57 2.01 4.79 2.24
N GLN A 58 1.21 4.43 3.23
CA GLN A 58 1.23 5.08 4.54
C GLN A 58 0.88 4.09 5.65
N LEU A 59 1.27 4.43 6.87
CA LEU A 59 0.72 3.79 8.06
C LEU A 59 -0.64 4.43 8.38
N VAL A 60 -1.62 3.58 8.68
CA VAL A 60 -2.89 4.03 9.24
C VAL A 60 -2.62 4.54 10.65
N ASP A 61 -2.92 5.81 10.88
CA ASP A 61 -3.00 6.38 12.22
C ASP A 61 -4.48 6.47 12.61
N PRO A 62 -4.95 5.73 13.63
CA PRO A 62 -6.37 5.70 14.00
C PRO A 62 -6.92 7.07 14.43
N LYS A 63 -6.05 8.02 14.80
CA LYS A 63 -6.45 9.37 15.23
C LYS A 63 -6.60 10.35 14.08
N THR A 64 -5.97 10.06 12.94
CA THR A 64 -5.87 11.03 11.84
C THR A 64 -6.32 10.47 10.50
N VAL A 65 -6.53 9.14 10.37
CA VAL A 65 -7.00 8.52 9.13
C VAL A 65 -8.34 9.11 8.69
N TYR A 66 -9.20 9.52 9.65
CA TYR A 66 -10.38 10.32 9.39
C TYR A 66 -10.42 11.57 10.26
N THR A 67 -10.65 12.71 9.62
CA THR A 67 -10.66 13.99 10.31
C THR A 67 -11.76 13.99 11.38
N ARG A 68 -11.40 14.35 12.62
CA ARG A 68 -12.30 14.47 13.79
C ARG A 68 -12.84 13.16 14.36
N ILE A 69 -12.36 12.01 13.92
CA ILE A 69 -12.80 10.71 14.43
C ILE A 69 -11.58 9.94 14.91
N ASP A 70 -11.56 9.61 16.21
CA ASP A 70 -10.55 8.75 16.79
C ASP A 70 -11.07 7.30 16.76
N LEU A 71 -10.41 6.47 15.97
CA LEU A 71 -10.71 5.05 15.84
C LEU A 71 -9.85 4.16 16.76
N SER A 72 -9.08 4.74 17.68
CA SER A 72 -8.16 3.99 18.54
C SER A 72 -8.88 2.87 19.30
N GLY A 73 -8.42 1.64 19.13
CA GLY A 73 -8.98 0.43 19.74
C GLY A 73 -10.00 -0.29 18.85
N ILE A 74 -10.46 0.32 17.76
CA ILE A 74 -11.42 -0.28 16.81
C ILE A 74 -10.97 -0.17 15.36
N GLU A 75 -9.77 0.36 15.09
CA GLU A 75 -9.28 0.69 13.75
C GLU A 75 -9.26 -0.51 12.81
N GLU A 76 -8.86 -1.67 13.30
CA GLU A 76 -8.84 -2.90 12.51
C GLU A 76 -10.25 -3.32 12.11
N GLN A 77 -11.20 -3.30 13.04
CA GLN A 77 -12.59 -3.67 12.77
C GLN A 77 -13.23 -2.68 11.79
N TYR A 78 -12.98 -1.38 12.01
CA TYR A 78 -13.51 -0.33 11.17
C TYR A 78 -12.99 -0.42 9.73
N ILE A 79 -11.68 -0.60 9.54
CA ILE A 79 -11.13 -0.74 8.18
C ILE A 79 -11.67 -1.99 7.51
N LYS A 80 -11.80 -3.12 8.24
CA LYS A 80 -12.39 -4.33 7.68
C LYS A 80 -13.85 -4.12 7.25
N SER A 81 -14.63 -3.32 7.97
CA SER A 81 -16.05 -3.08 7.64
C SER A 81 -16.26 -2.30 6.34
N LEU A 82 -15.23 -1.61 5.84
CA LEU A 82 -15.24 -1.01 4.50
C LEU A 82 -15.43 -2.09 3.42
N PHE A 83 -14.82 -3.26 3.64
CA PHE A 83 -14.81 -4.38 2.68
C PHE A 83 -15.80 -5.49 3.03
N LEU A 84 -16.14 -5.64 4.31
CA LEU A 84 -16.93 -6.73 4.88
C LEU A 84 -18.17 -6.14 5.58
N PRO A 85 -19.29 -5.94 4.85
CA PRO A 85 -20.46 -5.22 5.37
C PRO A 85 -21.04 -5.82 6.65
N GLU A 86 -20.91 -7.12 6.86
CA GLU A 86 -21.38 -7.83 8.04
C GLU A 86 -20.76 -7.32 9.35
N ILE A 87 -19.55 -6.76 9.29
CA ILE A 87 -18.86 -6.20 10.46
C ILE A 87 -19.53 -4.91 10.93
N ARG A 88 -20.19 -4.15 10.03
CA ARG A 88 -20.81 -2.86 10.37
C ARG A 88 -21.82 -3.01 11.49
N ASN A 89 -22.51 -4.14 11.57
CA ASN A 89 -23.53 -4.40 12.59
C ASN A 89 -23.01 -4.36 14.04
N THR A 90 -21.69 -4.41 14.26
CA THR A 90 -21.08 -4.31 15.60
C THR A 90 -20.89 -2.88 16.08
N PHE A 91 -21.10 -1.89 15.21
CA PHE A 91 -20.86 -0.48 15.50
C PHE A 91 -22.14 0.29 15.86
N PRO A 92 -22.04 1.44 16.55
CA PRO A 92 -23.14 2.38 16.61
C PRO A 92 -23.53 2.87 15.21
N GLU A 93 -24.81 3.18 15.00
CA GLU A 93 -25.41 3.51 13.69
C GLU A 93 -24.60 4.53 12.89
N TRP A 94 -24.16 5.63 13.54
CA TRP A 94 -23.38 6.67 12.88
C TRP A 94 -22.06 6.16 12.26
N LEU A 95 -21.41 5.18 12.89
CA LEU A 95 -20.16 4.60 12.42
C LEU A 95 -20.40 3.55 11.33
N GLN A 96 -21.57 2.89 11.36
CA GLN A 96 -22.02 2.05 10.25
C GLN A 96 -22.21 2.86 8.98
N SER A 97 -22.95 3.98 9.07
CA SER A 97 -23.18 4.89 7.95
C SER A 97 -21.88 5.45 7.40
N LEU A 98 -20.94 5.86 8.28
CA LEU A 98 -19.63 6.32 7.84
C LEU A 98 -18.85 5.22 7.09
N SER A 99 -18.84 3.99 7.61
CA SER A 99 -18.19 2.87 6.95
C SER A 99 -18.82 2.54 5.60
N GLU A 100 -20.14 2.70 5.47
CA GLU A 100 -20.86 2.49 4.22
C GLU A 100 -20.53 3.58 3.18
N GLU A 101 -20.58 4.85 3.59
CA GLU A 101 -20.21 5.98 2.74
C GLU A 101 -18.78 5.85 2.20
N GLN A 102 -17.85 5.39 3.03
CA GLN A 102 -16.46 5.16 2.62
C GLN A 102 -16.31 3.94 1.70
N ALA A 103 -17.06 2.86 1.95
CA ALA A 103 -17.08 1.72 1.04
C ALA A 103 -17.55 2.12 -0.37
N LEU A 104 -18.56 3.00 -0.46
CA LEU A 104 -19.05 3.54 -1.73
C LEU A 104 -17.97 4.35 -2.47
N GLN A 105 -17.09 5.06 -1.75
CA GLN A 105 -15.93 5.75 -2.37
C GLN A 105 -14.94 4.76 -3.00
N PHE A 106 -14.84 3.55 -2.45
CA PHE A 106 -14.04 2.47 -3.02
C PHE A 106 -14.78 1.67 -4.11
N ASP A 107 -15.96 2.16 -4.55
CA ASP A 107 -16.82 1.52 -5.54
C ASP A 107 -17.37 0.16 -5.09
N LEU A 108 -17.40 -0.10 -3.78
CA LEU A 108 -18.06 -1.26 -3.18
C LEU A 108 -19.57 -0.98 -3.02
N PRO A 109 -20.45 -1.97 -3.21
CA PRO A 109 -20.16 -3.39 -3.41
C PRO A 109 -19.95 -3.81 -4.88
N LEU A 110 -19.92 -2.87 -5.83
CA LEU A 110 -19.77 -3.19 -7.26
C LEU A 110 -18.38 -3.78 -7.58
N ALA A 111 -17.35 -3.28 -6.90
CA ALA A 111 -16.00 -3.78 -7.00
C ALA A 111 -15.82 -5.11 -6.24
N ALA A 112 -14.90 -5.96 -6.72
CA ALA A 112 -14.58 -7.20 -6.05
C ALA A 112 -13.66 -6.95 -4.84
N VAL A 113 -13.94 -7.64 -3.74
CA VAL A 113 -13.05 -7.65 -2.56
C VAL A 113 -11.96 -8.70 -2.77
N THR A 114 -10.71 -8.28 -2.64
CA THR A 114 -9.55 -9.16 -2.62
C THR A 114 -9.16 -9.46 -1.18
N GLN A 115 -8.92 -10.74 -0.86
CA GLN A 115 -8.36 -11.15 0.43
C GLN A 115 -7.20 -12.12 0.18
N LYS A 116 -6.09 -11.91 0.91
CA LYS A 116 -4.89 -12.77 0.83
C LYS A 116 -4.21 -12.84 2.19
N GLN A 117 -3.50 -13.93 2.46
CA GLN A 117 -2.65 -14.09 3.64
C GLN A 117 -1.18 -14.14 3.18
N VAL A 118 -0.30 -13.43 3.88
CA VAL A 118 1.17 -13.48 3.68
C VAL A 118 1.83 -13.57 5.05
N GLY A 119 2.42 -14.70 5.40
CA GLY A 119 2.83 -15.01 6.77
C GLY A 119 1.67 -14.82 7.74
N ASN A 120 1.88 -13.99 8.76
CA ASN A 120 0.84 -13.62 9.74
C ASN A 120 0.03 -12.39 9.34
N ALA A 121 0.37 -11.71 8.25
CA ALA A 121 -0.33 -10.52 7.80
C ALA A 121 -1.54 -10.88 6.92
N LYS A 122 -2.68 -10.26 7.20
CA LYS A 122 -3.87 -10.34 6.35
C LYS A 122 -3.92 -9.15 5.41
N LEU A 123 -4.13 -9.39 4.13
CA LEU A 123 -4.34 -8.39 3.09
C LEU A 123 -5.82 -8.34 2.74
N ILE A 124 -6.40 -7.15 2.73
CA ILE A 124 -7.77 -6.92 2.24
C ILE A 124 -7.76 -5.67 1.39
N GLY A 125 -8.38 -5.73 0.21
CA GLY A 125 -8.44 -4.58 -0.66
C GLY A 125 -9.52 -4.69 -1.72
N THR A 126 -9.60 -3.68 -2.57
CA THR A 126 -10.46 -3.67 -3.74
C THR A 126 -9.86 -2.82 -4.85
N TYR A 127 -10.31 -3.04 -6.08
CA TYR A 127 -9.97 -2.22 -7.23
C TYR A 127 -11.23 -1.74 -7.92
N SER A 128 -11.37 -0.41 -8.02
CA SER A 128 -12.45 0.23 -8.77
C SER A 128 -12.03 0.43 -10.21
N LYS A 129 -12.67 -0.32 -11.12
CA LYS A 129 -12.54 -0.09 -12.58
C LYS A 129 -13.06 1.27 -13.00
N LYS A 130 -14.10 1.75 -12.31
CA LYS A 130 -14.71 3.07 -12.55
C LYS A 130 -13.74 4.21 -12.25
N ASN A 131 -13.01 4.10 -11.14
CA ASN A 131 -12.12 5.17 -10.69
C ASN A 131 -10.67 5.00 -11.20
N GLY A 132 -10.29 3.81 -11.68
CA GLY A 132 -8.90 3.52 -12.07
C GLY A 132 -7.98 3.47 -10.85
N GLU A 133 -8.50 3.00 -9.72
CA GLU A 133 -7.80 3.05 -8.43
C GLU A 133 -8.04 1.79 -7.60
N GLY A 134 -6.98 1.35 -6.92
CA GLY A 134 -7.01 0.25 -5.97
C GLY A 134 -6.61 0.69 -4.56
N TYR A 135 -7.26 0.08 -3.57
CA TYR A 135 -7.03 0.31 -2.16
C TYR A 135 -6.70 -1.02 -1.51
N LEU A 136 -5.54 -1.12 -0.87
CA LEU A 136 -5.06 -2.33 -0.20
C LEU A 136 -4.67 -1.99 1.23
N TYR A 137 -5.25 -2.71 2.19
CA TYR A 137 -4.87 -2.67 3.58
C TYR A 137 -4.15 -3.96 3.97
N ILE A 138 -3.06 -3.81 4.71
CA ILE A 138 -2.25 -4.91 5.23
C ILE A 138 -2.30 -4.83 6.75
N PHE A 139 -2.98 -5.81 7.35
CA PHE A 139 -3.09 -5.96 8.79
C PHE A 139 -1.93 -6.81 9.28
N ASP A 140 -0.90 -6.16 9.80
CA ASP A 140 0.20 -6.82 10.50
C ASP A 140 0.04 -6.62 12.02
N LYS A 141 0.74 -7.43 12.82
CA LYS A 141 0.66 -7.42 14.29
C LYS A 141 0.99 -6.04 14.91
N THR A 142 1.81 -5.24 14.23
CA THR A 142 2.34 -3.99 14.79
C THR A 142 1.72 -2.74 14.18
N ALA A 143 1.14 -2.84 12.99
CA ALA A 143 0.58 -1.71 12.27
C ALA A 143 -0.38 -2.16 11.17
N ILE A 144 -1.26 -1.24 10.75
CA ILE A 144 -2.03 -1.39 9.54
C ILE A 144 -1.38 -0.50 8.47
N HIS A 145 -0.96 -1.11 7.35
CA HIS A 145 -0.46 -0.37 6.20
C HIS A 145 -1.59 -0.13 5.21
N GLN A 146 -1.60 1.05 4.59
CA GLN A 146 -2.47 1.37 3.49
C GLN A 146 -1.64 1.63 2.23
N PHE A 147 -2.04 0.96 1.15
CA PHE A 147 -1.59 1.24 -0.20
C PHE A 147 -2.74 1.78 -1.03
N ARG A 148 -2.49 2.86 -1.77
CA ARG A 148 -3.37 3.33 -2.83
C ARG A 148 -2.62 3.30 -4.15
N VAL A 149 -3.19 2.60 -5.13
CA VAL A 149 -2.67 2.44 -6.49
C VAL A 149 -3.57 3.24 -7.43
N ILE A 150 -3.03 4.23 -8.11
CA ILE A 150 -3.69 4.94 -9.20
C ILE A 150 -3.09 4.40 -10.49
N GLY A 151 -3.87 3.64 -11.26
CA GLY A 151 -3.38 2.84 -12.37
C GLY A 151 -4.35 1.72 -12.74
N SER A 152 -3.87 0.73 -13.49
CA SER A 152 -4.65 -0.43 -13.93
C SER A 152 -4.84 -1.49 -12.85
N GLU A 153 -5.84 -2.36 -13.06
CA GLU A 153 -6.08 -3.52 -12.18
C GLU A 153 -4.84 -4.44 -12.11
N GLN A 154 -4.10 -4.55 -13.23
CA GLN A 154 -2.87 -5.35 -13.29
C GLN A 154 -1.78 -4.79 -12.38
N GLN A 155 -1.60 -3.46 -12.35
CA GLN A 155 -0.64 -2.80 -11.47
C GLN A 155 -1.06 -2.94 -10.00
N TYR A 156 -2.36 -2.86 -9.71
CA TYR A 156 -2.88 -3.15 -8.37
C TYR A 156 -2.59 -4.61 -7.94
N GLN A 157 -2.84 -5.59 -8.82
CA GLN A 157 -2.53 -6.99 -8.54
C GLN A 157 -1.02 -7.21 -8.35
N GLN A 158 -0.17 -6.52 -9.13
CA GLN A 158 1.29 -6.56 -8.97
C GLN A 158 1.71 -6.15 -7.55
N ILE A 159 1.08 -5.12 -6.96
CA ILE A 159 1.36 -4.73 -5.56
C ILE A 159 1.02 -5.88 -4.60
N ILE A 160 -0.16 -6.50 -4.73
CA ILE A 160 -0.59 -7.62 -3.88
C ILE A 160 0.33 -8.84 -4.01
N GLU A 161 0.75 -9.15 -5.23
CA GLU A 161 1.61 -10.29 -5.52
C GLU A 161 3.01 -10.11 -4.96
N ASN A 162 3.50 -8.87 -4.91
CA ASN A 162 4.85 -8.54 -4.47
C ASN A 162 4.98 -8.21 -2.98
N VAL A 163 3.88 -8.26 -2.22
CA VAL A 163 3.97 -8.36 -0.75
C VAL A 163 4.46 -9.76 -0.40
N LYS A 164 5.62 -9.85 0.25
CA LYS A 164 6.31 -11.09 0.61
C LYS A 164 6.67 -11.12 2.09
N GLU A 165 6.80 -12.33 2.62
CA GLU A 165 7.54 -12.55 3.87
C GLU A 165 9.01 -12.17 3.67
N ARG A 166 9.63 -11.66 4.75
CA ARG A 166 11.02 -11.20 4.74
C ARG A 166 11.97 -12.26 5.28
#